data_AF-A0A942GV02-F1
#
_entry.id   AF-A0A942GV02-F1
#
_cell.length_a   1.000
_cell.length_b   1.000
_cell.length_c   1.000
_cell.angle_alpha   90.00
_cell.angle_beta   90.00
_cell.angle_gamma   90.00
#
_symmetry.space_group_name_H-M   'P 1'
#
loop_
_entity.id
_entity.type
_entity.pdbx_description
1 polymer ?
#
loop_
_entity_poly.entity_id
_entity_poly.type
_entity_poly.pdbx_seq_one_letter_code
_entity_poly.pdbx_strand_id
1 'polypeptide(L)'
;MKIEKETRRRQRIGKLMSEAERLAAFGQYREASKLGRQILRYDHAHLGALELMARILWQTSQLDDLLPTLDCLIVANPYEPGYHLMKGAALQSLGRLGEAASCFKRAVDFGHGPDRERALSALAELQEWQKALLSDLLAEDPAFVAGYAIDPERACLDRGFVLMPDLPQARAAGAVGIPS
;
A
#
# COMPACT_ATOMS: atom_id res chain seq x y z
N MET A 1 -23.06 -22.86 29.96
CA MET A 1 -23.35 -21.42 29.72
C MET A 1 -22.29 -20.64 28.93
N LYS A 2 -20.99 -20.60 29.29
CA LYS A 2 -19.97 -19.82 28.54
C LYS A 2 -19.62 -20.44 27.18
N ILE A 3 -19.47 -21.76 27.12
CA ILE A 3 -19.19 -22.53 25.89
C ILE A 3 -20.34 -22.41 24.88
N GLU A 4 -21.59 -22.53 25.33
CA GLU A 4 -22.77 -22.41 24.44
C GLU A 4 -22.93 -21.00 23.85
N LYS A 5 -22.62 -19.95 24.61
CA LYS A 5 -22.62 -18.58 24.11
C LYS A 5 -21.55 -18.38 23.02
N GLU A 6 -20.36 -18.94 23.23
CA GLU A 6 -19.26 -18.89 22.25
C GLU A 6 -19.59 -19.68 20.98
N THR A 7 -20.20 -20.87 21.11
CA THR A 7 -20.67 -21.68 19.97
C THR A 7 -21.73 -20.94 19.17
N ARG A 8 -22.71 -20.31 19.83
CA ARG A 8 -23.73 -19.49 19.15
C ARG A 8 -23.12 -18.28 18.45
N ARG A 9 -22.11 -17.63 19.05
CA ARG A 9 -21.37 -16.52 18.45
C ARG A 9 -20.65 -16.96 17.18
N ARG A 10 -19.89 -18.07 17.23
CA ARG A 10 -19.20 -18.64 16.06
C ARG A 10 -20.19 -19.01 14.94
N GLN A 11 -21.29 -19.67 15.25
CA GLN A 11 -22.33 -20.00 14.27
C GLN A 11 -22.94 -18.75 13.64
N ARG A 12 -23.17 -17.70 14.43
CA ARG A 12 -23.70 -16.43 13.92
C ARG A 12 -22.71 -15.73 13.00
N ILE A 13 -21.42 -15.69 13.38
CA ILE A 13 -20.35 -15.14 12.53
C ILE A 13 -20.28 -15.90 11.21
N GLY A 14 -20.30 -17.24 11.23
CA GLY A 14 -20.26 -18.06 10.01
C GLY A 14 -21.39 -17.74 9.04
N LYS A 15 -22.64 -17.62 9.54
CA LYS A 15 -23.79 -17.25 8.70
C LYS A 15 -23.65 -15.85 8.09
N LEU A 16 -23.24 -14.87 8.90
CA LEU A 16 -23.01 -13.51 8.42
C LEU A 16 -21.90 -13.48 7.36
N MET A 17 -20.84 -14.27 7.54
CA MET A 17 -19.71 -14.34 6.62
C MET A 17 -20.14 -14.87 5.25
N SER A 18 -20.83 -16.01 5.21
CA SER A 18 -21.31 -16.59 3.95
C SER A 18 -22.26 -15.65 3.20
N GLU A 19 -23.12 -14.92 3.91
CA GLU A 19 -24.00 -13.93 3.29
C GLU A 19 -23.22 -12.72 2.76
N ALA A 20 -22.25 -12.22 3.52
CA ALA A 20 -21.42 -11.09 3.14
C ALA A 20 -20.58 -11.40 1.89
N GLU A 21 -20.01 -12.61 1.80
CA GLU A 21 -19.28 -13.08 0.60
C GLU A 21 -20.19 -13.15 -0.61
N ARG A 22 -21.39 -13.72 -0.46
CA ARG A 22 -22.38 -13.80 -1.54
C ARG A 22 -22.73 -12.40 -2.05
N LEU A 23 -23.04 -11.47 -1.15
CA LEU A 23 -23.35 -10.09 -1.51
C LEU A 23 -22.19 -9.41 -2.24
N ALA A 24 -20.96 -9.57 -1.75
CA ALA A 24 -19.77 -9.02 -2.39
C ALA A 24 -19.53 -9.61 -3.79
N ALA A 25 -19.77 -10.92 -3.99
CA ALA A 25 -19.69 -11.56 -5.30
C ALA A 25 -20.70 -11.00 -6.32
N PHE A 26 -21.86 -10.53 -5.86
CA PHE A 26 -22.86 -9.83 -6.69
C PHE A 26 -22.64 -8.31 -6.78
N GLY A 27 -21.51 -7.78 -6.30
CA GLY A 27 -21.21 -6.34 -6.32
C GLY A 27 -22.03 -5.50 -5.32
N GLN A 28 -22.79 -6.14 -4.42
CA GLN A 28 -23.58 -5.47 -3.38
C GLN A 28 -22.68 -5.07 -2.21
N TYR A 29 -21.70 -4.22 -2.50
CA TYR A 29 -20.61 -3.87 -1.58
C TYR A 29 -21.09 -3.13 -0.34
N ARG A 30 -22.16 -2.34 -0.44
CA ARG A 30 -22.72 -1.60 0.69
C ARG A 30 -23.29 -2.54 1.74
N GLU A 31 -24.07 -3.53 1.32
CA GLU A 31 -24.69 -4.55 2.17
C GLU A 31 -23.63 -5.50 2.72
N ALA A 32 -22.71 -5.97 1.87
CA ALA A 32 -21.59 -6.81 2.29
C ALA A 32 -20.74 -6.12 3.37
N SER A 33 -20.43 -4.83 3.21
CA SER A 33 -19.68 -4.05 4.20
C SER A 33 -20.42 -3.91 5.54
N LYS A 34 -21.75 -3.80 5.53
CA LYS A 34 -22.55 -3.77 6.77
C LYS A 34 -22.40 -5.08 7.53
N LEU A 35 -22.46 -6.22 6.85
CA LEU A 35 -22.27 -7.53 7.46
C LEU A 35 -20.82 -7.73 7.94
N GLY A 36 -19.83 -7.33 7.14
CA GLY A 36 -18.41 -7.33 7.54
C GLY A 36 -18.17 -6.55 8.83
N ARG A 37 -18.64 -5.29 8.91
CA ARG A 37 -18.56 -4.49 10.15
C ARG A 37 -19.32 -5.11 11.32
N GLN A 38 -20.41 -5.83 11.05
CA GLN A 38 -21.12 -6.55 12.11
C GLN A 38 -20.32 -7.74 12.63
N ILE A 39 -19.64 -8.49 11.76
CA ILE A 39 -18.73 -9.56 12.16
C ILE A 39 -17.58 -8.98 12.99
N LEU A 40 -16.97 -7.89 12.53
CA LEU A 40 -15.88 -7.21 13.24
C LEU A 40 -16.30 -6.64 14.60
N ARG A 41 -17.59 -6.34 14.82
CA ARG A 41 -18.10 -6.00 16.18
C ARG A 41 -18.20 -7.22 17.10
N TYR A 42 -18.41 -8.41 16.55
CA TYR A 42 -18.33 -9.63 17.34
C TYR A 42 -16.88 -10.00 17.59
N ASP A 43 -16.03 -10.00 16.57
CA ASP A 43 -14.63 -10.39 16.63
C ASP A 43 -13.78 -9.43 15.79
N HIS A 44 -13.10 -8.51 16.47
CA HIS A 44 -12.32 -7.45 15.85
C HIS A 44 -11.16 -7.95 14.99
N ALA A 45 -10.65 -9.16 15.26
CA ALA A 45 -9.54 -9.77 14.54
C ALA A 45 -9.98 -10.89 13.59
N HIS A 46 -11.27 -10.98 13.26
CA HIS A 46 -11.78 -12.01 12.37
C HIS A 46 -11.21 -11.86 10.96
N LEU A 47 -10.20 -12.68 10.64
CA LEU A 47 -9.37 -12.55 9.44
C LEU A 47 -10.19 -12.46 8.15
N GLY A 48 -11.10 -13.40 7.91
CA GLY A 48 -11.91 -13.39 6.68
C GLY A 48 -12.80 -12.15 6.55
N ALA A 49 -13.23 -11.55 7.66
CA ALA A 49 -14.03 -10.32 7.60
C ALA A 49 -13.16 -9.10 7.28
N LEU A 50 -11.93 -9.05 7.82
CA LEU A 50 -10.95 -8.04 7.45
C LEU A 50 -10.55 -8.15 5.97
N GLU A 51 -10.30 -9.36 5.46
CA GLU A 51 -9.99 -9.60 4.04
C GLU A 51 -11.14 -9.20 3.11
N LEU A 52 -12.38 -9.55 3.48
CA LEU A 52 -13.56 -9.13 2.75
C LEU A 52 -13.67 -7.60 2.71
N MET A 53 -13.50 -6.94 3.85
CA MET A 53 -13.52 -5.48 3.94
C MET A 53 -12.40 -4.86 3.09
N ALA A 54 -11.17 -5.37 3.16
CA ALA A 54 -10.05 -4.87 2.37
C ALA A 54 -10.33 -4.96 0.87
N ARG A 55 -10.86 -6.09 0.39
CA ARG A 55 -11.26 -6.26 -1.01
C ARG A 55 -12.37 -5.29 -1.43
N ILE A 56 -13.37 -5.08 -0.59
CA ILE A 56 -14.47 -4.14 -0.89
C ILE A 56 -13.96 -2.69 -0.92
N LEU A 57 -13.15 -2.29 0.06
CA LEU A 57 -12.58 -0.94 0.15
C LEU A 57 -11.68 -0.64 -1.06
N TRP A 58 -10.85 -1.61 -1.46
CA TRP A 58 -10.08 -1.53 -2.70
C TRP A 58 -10.97 -1.31 -3.92
N GLN A 59 -11.96 -2.18 -4.12
CA GLN A 59 -12.86 -2.13 -5.28
C GLN A 59 -13.68 -0.84 -5.36
N THR A 60 -13.96 -0.23 -4.20
CA THR A 60 -14.71 1.03 -4.10
C THR A 60 -13.81 2.26 -3.97
N SER A 61 -12.49 2.10 -4.15
CA SER A 61 -11.48 3.17 -4.06
C SER A 61 -11.50 3.94 -2.73
N GLN A 62 -11.95 3.31 -1.64
CA GLN A 62 -11.92 3.88 -0.29
C GLN A 62 -10.56 3.57 0.37
N LEU A 63 -9.49 4.19 -0.16
CA LEU A 63 -8.11 3.85 0.20
C LEU A 63 -7.74 4.29 1.62
N ASP A 64 -8.29 5.40 2.12
CA ASP A 64 -8.02 5.88 3.49
C ASP A 64 -8.50 4.89 4.56
N ASP A 65 -9.67 4.27 4.34
CA ASP A 65 -10.21 3.22 5.23
C ASP A 65 -9.52 1.86 5.01
N LEU A 66 -8.94 1.64 3.82
CA LEU A 66 -8.25 0.41 3.48
C LEU A 66 -6.94 0.25 4.27
N LEU A 67 -6.15 1.32 4.39
CA LEU A 67 -4.86 1.27 5.10
C LEU A 67 -4.96 0.72 6.54
N PRO A 68 -5.83 1.25 7.43
CA PRO A 68 -5.96 0.69 8.78
C PRO A 68 -6.53 -0.74 8.77
N THR A 69 -7.34 -1.10 7.77
CA THR A 69 -7.82 -2.48 7.61
C THR A 69 -6.67 -3.43 7.26
N LEU A 70 -5.77 -3.01 6.36
CA LEU A 70 -4.55 -3.75 6.01
C LEU A 70 -3.57 -3.82 7.18
N ASP A 71 -3.48 -2.78 8.02
CA ASP A 71 -2.67 -2.82 9.23
C ASP A 71 -3.16 -3.91 10.20
N CYS A 72 -4.48 -4.03 10.39
CA CYS A 72 -5.05 -5.13 11.17
C CYS A 72 -4.73 -6.50 10.57
N LEU A 73 -4.80 -6.65 9.24
CA LEU A 73 -4.44 -7.89 8.54
C LEU A 73 -2.96 -8.25 8.72
N ILE A 74 -2.06 -7.27 8.60
CA ILE A 74 -0.62 -7.44 8.79
C ILE A 74 -0.29 -7.79 10.26
N VAL A 75 -1.01 -7.21 11.23
CA VAL A 75 -0.84 -7.61 12.64
C VAL A 75 -1.27 -9.07 12.85
N ALA A 76 -2.34 -9.50 12.20
CA ALA A 76 -2.85 -10.87 12.32
C ALA A 76 -1.94 -11.90 11.61
N ASN A 77 -1.41 -11.56 10.44
CA ASN A 77 -0.45 -12.38 9.71
C ASN A 77 0.67 -11.50 9.09
N PRO A 78 1.77 -11.27 9.81
CA PRO A 78 2.84 -10.36 9.37
C PRO A 78 3.62 -10.82 8.14
N TYR A 79 3.55 -12.11 7.82
CA TYR A 79 4.35 -12.74 6.77
C TYR A 79 3.53 -13.01 5.51
N GLU A 80 2.26 -12.60 5.46
CA GLU A 80 1.44 -12.71 4.26
C GLU A 80 1.88 -11.69 3.20
N PRO A 81 2.50 -12.10 2.08
CA PRO A 81 3.03 -11.17 1.09
C PRO A 81 1.91 -10.34 0.45
N GLY A 82 0.73 -10.92 0.27
CA GLY A 82 -0.42 -10.27 -0.34
C GLY A 82 -0.88 -9.02 0.42
N TYR A 83 -0.81 -9.01 1.75
CA TYR A 83 -1.21 -7.85 2.55
C TYR A 83 -0.25 -6.68 2.38
N HIS A 84 1.07 -6.95 2.34
CA HIS A 84 2.07 -5.94 2.06
C HIS A 84 1.97 -5.42 0.62
N LEU A 85 1.71 -6.30 -0.34
CA LEU A 85 1.49 -5.92 -1.74
C LEU A 85 0.26 -5.00 -1.89
N MET A 86 -0.88 -5.35 -1.29
CA MET A 86 -2.08 -4.52 -1.32
C MET A 86 -1.85 -3.16 -0.62
N LYS A 87 -1.14 -3.15 0.50
CA LYS A 87 -0.81 -1.90 1.21
C LYS A 87 0.09 -1.01 0.38
N GLY A 88 1.11 -1.59 -0.25
CA GLY A 88 2.00 -0.86 -1.15
C GLY A 88 1.24 -0.23 -2.31
N ALA A 89 0.33 -0.99 -2.93
CA ALA A 89 -0.48 -0.49 -4.04
C ALA A 89 -1.44 0.64 -3.59
N ALA A 90 -2.06 0.52 -2.42
CA ALA A 90 -2.93 1.56 -1.87
C ALA A 90 -2.15 2.85 -1.58
N LEU A 91 -0.95 2.73 -0.99
CA LEU A 91 -0.06 3.86 -0.72
C LEU A 91 0.43 4.52 -2.00
N GLN A 92 0.75 3.74 -3.03
CA GLN A 92 1.12 4.26 -4.35
C GLN A 92 -0.02 5.08 -4.96
N SER A 93 -1.26 4.57 -4.93
CA SER A 93 -2.44 5.31 -5.41
C SER A 93 -2.73 6.60 -4.63
N LEU A 94 -2.28 6.67 -3.37
CA LEU A 94 -2.34 7.88 -2.53
C LEU A 94 -1.10 8.80 -2.68
N GLY A 95 -0.14 8.46 -3.55
CA GLY A 95 1.10 9.23 -3.74
C GLY A 95 2.14 9.07 -2.64
N ARG A 96 1.95 8.13 -1.70
CA ARG A 96 2.88 7.84 -0.58
C ARG A 96 3.96 6.85 -1.02
N LEU A 97 4.79 7.27 -1.97
CA LEU A 97 5.67 6.38 -2.74
C LEU A 97 6.75 5.70 -1.89
N GLY A 98 7.38 6.41 -0.96
CA GLY A 98 8.41 5.82 -0.09
C GLY A 98 7.88 4.68 0.79
N GLU A 99 6.68 4.86 1.33
CA GLU A 99 6.01 3.82 2.12
C GLU A 99 5.53 2.67 1.24
N ALA A 100 5.06 2.97 0.02
CA ALA A 100 4.72 1.95 -0.96
C ALA A 100 5.91 1.04 -1.30
N ALA A 101 7.07 1.64 -1.58
CA ALA A 101 8.31 0.90 -1.87
C ALA A 101 8.72 0.00 -0.69
N SER A 102 8.58 0.49 0.54
CA SER A 102 8.86 -0.29 1.74
C SER A 102 7.93 -1.50 1.89
N CYS A 103 6.64 -1.32 1.58
CA CYS A 103 5.67 -2.41 1.59
C CYS A 103 5.96 -3.45 0.50
N PHE A 104 6.28 -3.02 -0.72
CA PHE A 104 6.66 -3.94 -1.80
C PHE A 104 7.92 -4.73 -1.47
N LYS A 105 8.94 -4.11 -0.86
CA LYS A 105 10.13 -4.83 -0.37
C LYS A 105 9.75 -5.93 0.62
N ARG A 106 8.88 -5.64 1.59
CA ARG A 106 8.39 -6.67 2.53
C ARG A 106 7.64 -7.80 1.82
N ALA A 107 6.83 -7.48 0.81
CA ALA A 107 6.16 -8.50 0.00
C ALA A 107 7.16 -9.38 -0.77
N VAL A 108 8.27 -8.81 -1.26
CA VAL A 108 9.37 -9.58 -1.88
C VAL A 108 10.07 -10.49 -0.86
N ASP A 109 10.34 -9.98 0.34
CA ASP A 109 11.06 -10.72 1.38
C ASP A 109 10.27 -11.93 1.89
N PHE A 110 8.94 -11.78 2.03
CA PHE A 110 8.08 -12.86 2.51
C PHE A 110 7.50 -13.74 1.39
N GLY A 111 7.48 -13.25 0.15
CA GLY A 111 6.88 -13.93 -0.99
C GLY A 111 7.79 -14.96 -1.65
N HIS A 112 7.17 -15.93 -2.32
CA HIS A 112 7.83 -16.91 -3.18
C HIS A 112 7.07 -17.05 -4.50
N GLY A 113 7.77 -17.47 -5.56
CA GLY A 113 7.16 -17.70 -6.88
C GLY A 113 6.32 -16.51 -7.37
N PRO A 114 5.04 -16.71 -7.76
CA PRO A 114 4.21 -15.66 -8.34
C PRO A 114 4.03 -14.42 -7.46
N ASP A 115 3.93 -14.57 -6.14
CA ASP A 115 3.72 -13.43 -5.24
C ASP A 115 4.96 -12.53 -5.18
N ARG A 116 6.14 -13.16 -5.16
CA ARG A 116 7.42 -12.45 -5.21
C ARG A 116 7.59 -11.73 -6.54
N GLU A 117 7.25 -12.38 -7.66
CA GLU A 117 7.32 -11.79 -9.00
C GLU A 117 6.41 -10.57 -9.12
N ARG A 118 5.17 -10.65 -8.62
CA ARG A 118 4.24 -9.51 -8.59
C ARG A 118 4.78 -8.34 -7.77
N ALA A 119 5.37 -8.63 -6.61
CA ALA A 119 5.97 -7.60 -5.76
C ALA A 119 7.22 -6.95 -6.40
N LEU A 120 8.04 -7.73 -7.10
CA LEU A 120 9.18 -7.23 -7.86
C LEU A 120 8.74 -6.33 -9.03
N SER A 121 7.70 -6.72 -9.78
CA SER A 121 7.14 -5.89 -10.84
C SER A 121 6.63 -4.57 -10.30
N ALA A 122 5.83 -4.60 -9.24
CA ALA A 122 5.29 -3.40 -8.61
C ALA A 122 6.39 -2.46 -8.10
N LEU A 123 7.47 -3.02 -7.51
CA LEU A 123 8.61 -2.25 -7.06
C LEU A 123 9.38 -1.61 -8.23
N ALA A 124 9.59 -2.35 -9.32
CA ALA A 124 10.26 -1.84 -10.51
C ALA A 124 9.46 -0.71 -11.19
N GLU A 125 8.16 -0.91 -11.38
CA GLU A 125 7.25 0.11 -11.91
C GLU A 125 7.25 1.38 -11.06
N LEU A 126 7.22 1.23 -9.73
CA LEU A 126 7.29 2.36 -8.81
C LEU A 126 8.62 3.11 -8.93
N GLN A 127 9.75 2.40 -9.07
CA GLN A 127 11.06 3.02 -9.24
C GLN A 127 11.16 3.82 -10.54
N GLU A 128 10.66 3.27 -11.65
CA GLU A 128 10.64 3.99 -12.93
C GLU A 128 9.75 5.23 -12.86
N TRP A 129 8.59 5.13 -12.19
CA TRP A 129 7.72 6.29 -11.97
C TRP A 129 8.39 7.38 -11.11
N GLN A 130 9.07 6.97 -10.04
CA GLN A 130 9.84 7.90 -9.19
C GLN A 130 10.98 8.57 -9.96
N LYS A 131 11.70 7.83 -10.82
CA LYS A 131 12.77 8.40 -11.66
C LYS A 131 12.23 9.44 -12.64
N ALA A 132 11.10 9.17 -13.29
CA ALA A 132 10.45 10.12 -14.19
C ALA A 132 10.09 11.42 -13.44
N LEU A 133 9.40 11.30 -12.29
CA LEU A 133 9.02 12.46 -11.50
C LEU A 133 10.24 13.23 -10.97
N LEU A 134 11.30 12.53 -10.58
CA LEU A 134 12.56 13.16 -10.18
C LEU A 134 13.20 13.94 -11.34
N SER A 135 13.20 13.36 -12.55
CA SER A 135 13.72 14.02 -13.75
C SER A 135 12.98 15.32 -14.02
N ASP A 136 11.65 15.32 -13.91
CA ASP A 136 10.83 16.51 -14.11
C ASP A 136 11.14 17.57 -13.04
N LEU A 137 11.26 17.17 -11.77
CA LEU A 137 11.63 18.09 -10.68
C LEU A 137 13.02 18.72 -10.88
N LEU A 138 13.99 17.93 -11.36
CA LEU A 138 15.34 18.44 -11.66
C LEU A 138 15.36 19.40 -12.87
N ALA A 139 14.36 19.36 -13.74
CA ALA A 139 14.23 20.28 -14.87
C ALA A 139 13.46 21.55 -14.49
N GLU A 140 12.42 21.43 -13.65
CA GLU A 140 11.41 22.48 -13.47
C GLU A 140 11.48 23.22 -12.12
N ASP A 141 12.09 22.65 -11.08
CA ASP A 141 12.12 23.21 -9.73
C ASP A 141 13.56 23.61 -9.31
N PRO A 142 13.97 24.88 -9.50
CA PRO A 142 15.30 25.36 -9.11
C PRO A 142 15.62 25.19 -7.62
N ALA A 143 14.60 25.25 -6.74
CA ALA A 143 14.81 25.08 -5.31
C ALA A 143 15.11 23.61 -4.98
N PHE A 144 14.42 22.68 -5.65
CA PHE A 144 14.75 21.26 -5.58
C PHE A 144 16.13 20.96 -6.14
N VAL A 145 16.49 21.51 -7.31
CA VAL A 145 17.83 21.34 -7.91
C VAL A 145 18.94 21.80 -6.96
N ALA A 146 18.77 22.96 -6.32
CA ALA A 146 19.75 23.47 -5.37
C ALA A 146 19.89 22.56 -4.14
N GLY A 147 18.78 22.11 -3.55
CA GLY A 147 18.79 21.16 -2.42
C GLY A 147 19.39 19.82 -2.81
N TYR A 148 19.04 19.30 -3.99
CA TYR A 148 19.53 18.05 -4.52
C TYR A 148 21.03 18.08 -4.82
N ALA A 149 21.58 19.21 -5.26
CA ALA A 149 23.03 19.37 -5.46
C ALA A 149 23.84 19.32 -4.14
N ILE A 150 23.20 19.63 -3.01
CA ILE A 150 23.81 19.61 -1.67
C ILE A 150 23.69 18.22 -1.05
N ASP A 151 22.46 17.70 -1.00
CA ASP A 151 22.13 16.41 -0.41
C ASP A 151 20.99 15.75 -1.21
N PRO A 152 21.32 14.93 -2.22
CA PRO A 152 20.33 14.28 -3.07
C PRO A 152 19.39 13.38 -2.29
N GLU A 153 19.90 12.66 -1.29
CA GLU A 153 19.12 11.72 -0.48
C GLU A 153 18.09 12.49 0.35
N ARG A 154 18.52 13.56 1.03
CA ARG A 154 17.62 14.39 1.82
C ARG A 154 16.59 15.10 0.96
N ALA A 155 16.99 15.66 -0.18
CA ALA A 155 16.07 16.32 -1.11
C ALA A 155 15.00 15.36 -1.63
N CYS A 156 15.39 14.13 -2.00
CA CYS A 156 14.47 13.08 -2.41
C CYS A 156 13.51 12.70 -1.28
N LEU A 157 14.05 12.47 -0.07
CA LEU A 157 13.26 12.09 1.10
C LEU A 157 12.22 13.17 1.47
N ASP A 158 12.60 14.44 1.43
CA ASP A 158 11.71 15.57 1.73
C ASP A 158 10.55 15.69 0.73
N ARG A 159 10.70 15.10 -0.46
CA ARG A 159 9.63 14.98 -1.48
C ARG A 159 8.95 13.60 -1.49
N GLY A 160 9.26 12.73 -0.53
CA GLY A 160 8.64 11.40 -0.37
C GLY A 160 9.20 10.31 -1.30
N PHE A 161 10.34 10.56 -1.95
CA PHE A 161 11.05 9.56 -2.74
C PHE A 161 11.96 8.72 -1.86
N VAL A 162 12.02 7.42 -2.17
CA VAL A 162 12.97 6.48 -1.55
C VAL A 162 13.63 5.72 -2.69
N LEU A 163 14.56 6.40 -3.37
CA LEU A 163 15.33 5.86 -4.47
C LEU A 163 16.53 5.08 -3.92
N MET A 164 16.80 3.91 -4.50
CA MET A 164 18.10 3.22 -4.36
C MET A 164 19.01 3.72 -5.49
N PRO A 165 20.35 3.78 -5.31
CA PRO A 165 21.20 4.69 -6.06
C PRO A 165 21.47 4.19 -7.48
N ASP A 166 20.80 4.85 -8.44
CA ASP A 166 21.35 5.23 -9.74
C ASP A 166 20.62 6.53 -10.13
N LEU A 167 21.03 7.60 -9.44
CA LEU A 167 20.43 8.90 -9.56
C LEU A 167 20.94 9.59 -10.84
N PRO A 168 20.06 10.15 -11.71
CA PRO A 168 20.51 10.97 -12.81
C PRO A 168 21.30 12.16 -12.26
N GLN A 169 22.51 12.36 -12.78
CA GLN A 169 23.32 13.51 -12.40
C GLN A 169 22.55 14.77 -12.77
N ALA A 170 22.28 15.63 -11.79
CA ALA A 170 21.78 16.97 -12.04
C ALA A 170 22.81 17.64 -12.96
N ARG A 171 22.47 17.82 -14.24
CA ARG A 171 23.33 18.55 -15.17
C ARG A 171 23.52 19.93 -14.55
N ALA A 172 24.75 20.25 -14.18
CA ALA A 172 25.10 21.56 -13.65
C ALA A 172 24.65 22.63 -14.66
N ALA A 173 23.53 23.29 -14.37
CA ALA A 173 23.09 24.44 -15.12
C ALA A 173 24.09 25.57 -14.86
N GLY A 174 24.86 25.93 -15.89
CA GLY A 174 25.60 27.19 -15.92
C GLY A 174 27.05 27.14 -15.46
N ALA A 175 27.92 26.49 -16.24
CA ALA A 175 29.26 27.03 -16.42
C ALA A 175 29.13 28.35 -17.21
N VAL A 176 28.88 29.44 -16.50
CA VAL A 176 29.05 30.80 -17.04
C VAL A 176 30.56 30.97 -17.27
N GLY A 177 31.00 30.66 -18.48
CA GLY A 177 32.32 31.05 -18.96
C GLY A 177 32.37 32.57 -19.02
N ILE A 178 33.06 33.19 -18.06
CA ILE A 178 33.51 34.57 -18.18
C ILE A 178 34.72 34.53 -19.12
N PRO A 179 34.69 35.17 -20.31
CA PRO A 179 35.90 35.34 -21.09
C PRO A 179 36.75 36.42 -20.43
N SER A 180 38.03 36.10 -20.27
CA SER A 180 39.13 37.00 -19.86
C SER A 180 39.33 38.17 -20.80
#